data_AF-A0A7C7CZZ7-F1
#
_entry.id   AF-A0A7C7CZZ7-F1
#
_cell.length_a   1.000
_cell.length_b   1.000
_cell.length_c   1.000
_cell.angle_alpha   90.00
_cell.angle_beta   90.00
_cell.angle_gamma   90.00
#
_symmetry.space_group_name_H-M   'P 1'
#
loop_
_entity.id
_entity.type
_entity.pdbx_description
1 polymer ?
#
loop_
_entity_poly.entity_id
_entity_poly.type
_entity_poly.pdbx_seq_one_letter_code
_entity_poly.pdbx_strand_id
1 'polypeptide(L)'
;MTKMISSKLFFEIFTQFGFNDFLLMKDRKLAGSGLRYKMVSNDRMNTFLGIGLMQENEIYDMVNEPEKKLLRSTNYLRWNINIAENTELYNTVYYQVSSSDINDYRLLYDGSIDFSVNENLSFFIELNYRYDNDPHGNMGKSYVQLNNGIEFTF
;
A
#
# COMPACT_ATOMS: atom_id res chain seq x y z
N MET A 1 7.77 12.10 1.39
CA MET A 1 9.14 12.57 1.14
C MET A 1 10.11 11.44 1.40
N THR A 2 11.00 11.16 0.43
CA THR A 2 12.05 10.15 0.58
C THR A 2 13.40 10.83 0.43
N LYS A 3 14.31 10.62 1.38
CA LYS A 3 15.67 11.19 1.38
C LYS A 3 16.69 10.05 1.37
N MET A 4 17.64 10.11 0.44
CA MET A 4 18.75 9.17 0.41
C MET A 4 19.68 9.41 1.61
N ILE A 5 19.98 8.35 2.36
CA ILE A 5 21.01 8.35 3.42
C ILE A 5 22.30 7.75 2.87
N SER A 6 22.19 6.67 2.10
CA SER A 6 23.29 6.01 1.39
C SER A 6 22.80 5.46 0.06
N SER A 7 23.71 4.89 -0.75
CA SER A 7 23.38 4.36 -2.09
C SER A 7 22.26 3.32 -2.10
N LYS A 8 22.04 2.60 -0.99
CA LYS A 8 20.99 1.58 -0.85
C LYS A 8 19.98 1.88 0.24
N LEU A 9 20.21 2.88 1.10
CA LEU A 9 19.34 3.17 2.24
C LEU A 9 18.71 4.57 2.12
N PHE A 10 17.41 4.62 2.33
CA PHE A 10 16.59 5.82 2.22
C PHE A 10 15.77 5.97 3.50
N PHE A 11 15.58 7.21 3.92
CA PHE A 11 14.63 7.57 4.95
C PHE A 11 13.36 8.11 4.31
N GLU A 12 12.21 7.73 4.86
CA GLU A 12 10.90 8.07 4.32
C GLU A 12 10.04 8.71 5.39
N ILE A 13 9.32 9.77 5.00
CA ILE A 13 8.20 10.33 5.75
C ILE A 13 7.01 10.35 4.81
N PHE A 14 5.85 9.91 5.28
CA PHE A 14 4.64 9.86 4.48
C PHE A 14 3.42 10.28 5.30
N THR A 15 2.43 10.81 4.60
CA THR A 15 1.07 11.03 5.11
C THR A 15 0.11 10.55 4.03
N GLN A 16 -1.02 9.97 4.42
CA GLN A 16 -2.07 9.56 3.49
C GLN A 16 -3.44 9.92 4.08
N PHE A 17 -4.34 10.26 3.17
CA PHE A 17 -5.74 10.55 3.43
C PHE A 17 -6.54 9.66 2.50
N GLY A 18 -7.57 8.98 3.02
CA GLY A 18 -8.36 8.06 2.22
C GLY A 18 -9.72 7.78 2.84
N PHE A 19 -10.57 7.14 2.05
CA PHE A 19 -11.90 6.67 2.44
C PHE A 19 -12.15 5.32 1.75
N ASN A 20 -13.03 4.51 2.32
CA ASN A 20 -13.40 3.22 1.75
C ASN A 20 -14.82 2.84 2.19
N ASP A 21 -15.79 3.05 1.29
CA ASP A 21 -17.20 2.79 1.57
C ASP A 21 -17.51 1.31 1.83
N PHE A 22 -16.75 0.38 1.23
CA PHE A 22 -16.90 -1.06 1.49
C PHE A 22 -16.53 -1.44 2.92
N LEU A 23 -15.65 -0.66 3.56
CA LEU A 23 -15.26 -0.79 4.95
C LEU A 23 -16.00 0.21 5.85
N LEU A 24 -17.05 0.87 5.36
CA LEU A 24 -17.75 1.96 6.05
C LEU A 24 -16.79 3.05 6.56
N MET A 25 -15.62 3.18 5.95
CA MET A 25 -14.52 4.01 6.41
C MET A 25 -14.66 5.38 5.75
N LYS A 26 -15.17 6.36 6.49
CA LYS A 26 -15.43 7.72 6.00
C LYS A 26 -14.15 8.54 5.86
N ASP A 27 -13.24 8.38 6.82
CA ASP A 27 -12.00 9.14 6.85
C ASP A 27 -10.90 8.27 7.44
N ARG A 28 -9.80 8.14 6.74
CA ARG A 28 -8.58 7.49 7.21
C ARG A 28 -7.43 8.43 6.99
N LYS A 29 -6.79 8.82 8.09
CA LYS A 29 -5.60 9.66 8.11
C LYS A 29 -4.47 8.88 8.72
N LEU A 30 -3.37 8.76 8.00
CA LEU A 30 -2.16 8.19 8.53
C LEU A 30 -0.96 9.08 8.28
N ALA A 31 -0.04 9.09 9.23
CA ALA A 31 1.24 9.77 9.13
C ALA A 31 2.31 8.86 9.72
N GLY A 32 3.43 8.72 9.03
CA GLY A 32 4.45 7.78 9.42
C GLY A 32 5.81 8.10 8.83
N SER A 33 6.77 7.31 9.28
CA SER A 33 8.14 7.36 8.79
C SER A 33 8.77 5.99 8.81
N GLY A 34 9.84 5.81 8.05
CA GLY A 34 10.51 4.52 7.95
C GLY A 34 11.82 4.58 7.21
N LEU A 35 12.44 3.41 7.11
CA LEU A 35 13.63 3.18 6.31
C LEU A 35 13.26 2.28 5.13
N ARG A 36 13.73 2.66 3.95
CA ARG A 36 13.64 1.87 2.72
C ARG A 36 15.02 1.42 2.31
N TYR A 37 15.18 0.12 2.13
CA TYR A 37 16.39 -0.51 1.64
C TYR A 37 16.19 -1.01 0.20
N LYS A 38 17.04 -0.56 -0.71
CA LYS A 38 17.10 -1.02 -2.11
C LYS A 38 17.89 -2.33 -2.16
N MET A 39 17.17 -3.45 -2.28
CA MET A 39 17.75 -4.80 -2.28
C MET A 39 18.36 -5.14 -3.64
N VAL A 40 17.54 -5.01 -4.69
CA VAL A 40 17.92 -5.34 -6.08
C VAL A 40 17.58 -4.14 -6.94
N SER A 41 18.50 -3.79 -7.85
CA SER A 41 18.28 -2.75 -8.84
C SER A 41 19.11 -3.09 -10.07
N ASN A 42 18.42 -3.43 -11.14
CA ASN A 42 18.95 -3.67 -12.47
C ASN A 42 17.92 -3.23 -13.52
N ASP A 43 18.24 -3.39 -14.80
CA ASP A 43 17.41 -2.90 -15.90
C ASP A 43 16.03 -3.58 -16.00
N ARG A 44 15.87 -4.76 -15.42
CA ARG A 44 14.61 -5.53 -15.45
C ARG A 44 13.83 -5.49 -14.16
N MET A 45 14.48 -5.28 -13.02
CA MET A 45 13.86 -5.45 -11.72
C MET A 45 14.42 -4.48 -10.68
N ASN A 46 13.51 -3.88 -9.93
CA ASN A 46 13.81 -3.06 -8.78
C ASN A 46 13.03 -3.55 -7.57
N THR A 47 13.74 -3.96 -6.51
CA THR A 47 13.15 -4.50 -5.28
C THR A 47 13.56 -3.66 -4.09
N PHE A 48 12.58 -3.30 -3.27
CA PHE A 48 12.73 -2.49 -2.07
C PHE A 48 12.06 -3.17 -0.88
N LEU A 49 12.75 -3.17 0.26
CA LEU A 49 12.21 -3.53 1.56
C LEU A 49 12.04 -2.26 2.38
N GLY A 50 10.86 -2.04 2.95
CA GLY A 50 10.59 -0.92 3.85
C GLY A 50 10.19 -1.41 5.23
N ILE A 51 10.67 -0.73 6.25
CA ILE A 51 10.29 -0.95 7.65
C ILE A 51 10.02 0.43 8.25
N GLY A 52 8.86 0.58 8.90
CA GLY A 52 8.45 1.86 9.45
C GLY A 52 7.39 1.76 10.52
N LEU A 53 7.00 2.93 11.02
CA LEU A 53 5.95 3.13 12.00
C LEU A 53 5.01 4.22 11.47
N MET A 54 3.72 4.06 11.73
CA MET A 54 2.70 5.04 11.37
C MET A 54 1.64 5.17 12.46
N GLN A 55 1.24 6.41 12.72
CA GLN A 55 0.01 6.70 13.43
C GLN A 55 -1.14 6.68 12.44
N GLU A 56 -2.17 5.90 12.72
CA GLU A 56 -3.38 5.76 11.92
C GLU A 56 -4.59 6.19 12.75
N ASN A 57 -5.45 7.02 12.14
CA ASN A 57 -6.73 7.44 12.68
C ASN A 57 -7.79 7.10 11.63
N GLU A 58 -8.71 6.21 11.97
CA GLU A 58 -9.81 5.76 11.12
C GLU A 58 -11.14 6.22 11.76
N ILE A 59 -12.01 6.81 10.95
CA ILE A 59 -13.38 7.19 11.30
C ILE A 59 -14.34 6.35 10.46
N TYR A 60 -15.25 5.66 11.12
CA TYR A 60 -16.22 4.75 10.54
C TYR A 60 -17.64 5.27 10.64
N ASP A 61 -18.46 4.95 9.64
CA ASP A 61 -19.89 5.24 9.63
C ASP A 61 -20.68 4.21 10.45
N MET A 62 -20.44 4.18 11.76
CA MET A 62 -21.09 3.25 12.68
C MET A 62 -21.56 3.96 13.95
N VAL A 63 -22.69 3.50 14.50
CA VAL A 63 -23.28 4.08 15.73
C VAL A 63 -22.43 3.78 16.96
N ASN A 64 -21.78 2.61 17.00
CA ASN A 64 -20.88 2.19 18.07
C ASN A 64 -19.44 2.18 17.54
N GLU A 65 -18.51 2.70 18.34
CA GLU A 65 -17.07 2.77 18.05
C GLU A 65 -16.74 3.44 16.69
N PRO A 66 -17.12 4.71 16.49
CA PRO A 66 -16.92 5.41 15.23
C PRO A 66 -15.45 5.74 14.95
N GLU A 67 -14.55 5.61 15.92
CA GLU A 67 -13.15 6.00 15.79
C GLU A 67 -12.21 4.88 16.23
N LYS A 68 -11.19 4.62 15.42
CA LYS A 68 -10.08 3.72 15.76
C LYS A 68 -8.78 4.46 15.57
N LYS A 69 -7.99 4.55 16.63
CA LYS A 69 -6.69 5.23 16.62
C LYS A 69 -5.59 4.27 17.04
N LEU A 70 -4.69 3.95 16.12
CA LEU A 70 -3.65 2.95 16.33
C LEU A 70 -2.29 3.45 15.89
N LEU A 71 -1.28 3.12 16.67
CA LEU A 71 0.11 3.17 16.23
C LEU A 71 0.45 1.79 15.66
N ARG A 72 0.79 1.72 14.37
CA ARG A 72 1.10 0.46 13.68
C ARG A 72 2.55 0.46 13.20
N SER A 73 3.19 -0.70 13.24
CA SER A 73 4.30 -0.98 12.35
C SER A 73 3.76 -1.11 10.92
N THR A 74 4.53 -0.65 9.95
CA THR A 74 4.19 -0.77 8.54
C THR A 74 5.44 -1.17 7.77
N ASN A 75 5.48 -2.44 7.40
CA ASN A 75 6.59 -3.05 6.70
C ASN A 75 6.10 -3.45 5.32
N TYR A 76 6.93 -3.30 4.30
CA TYR A 76 6.54 -3.67 2.96
C TYR A 76 7.68 -4.24 2.14
N LEU A 77 7.33 -5.11 1.21
CA LEU A 77 8.21 -5.55 0.14
C LEU A 77 7.59 -5.08 -1.17
N ARG A 78 8.32 -4.24 -1.91
CA ARG A 78 7.92 -3.74 -3.21
C ARG A 78 8.85 -4.28 -4.28
N TRP A 79 8.30 -4.77 -5.38
CA TRP A 79 9.07 -5.13 -6.57
C TRP A 79 8.38 -4.60 -7.83
N ASN A 80 9.18 -3.95 -8.67
CA ASN A 80 8.80 -3.58 -10.03
C ASN A 80 9.60 -4.45 -11.00
N ILE A 81 8.93 -5.03 -11.99
CA ILE A 81 9.52 -5.91 -13.01
C ILE A 81 9.10 -5.43 -14.41
N ASN A 82 10.08 -5.17 -15.26
CA ASN A 82 9.87 -4.95 -16.69
C ASN A 82 9.75 -6.33 -17.36
N ILE A 83 8.52 -6.77 -17.62
CA ILE A 83 8.23 -8.08 -18.21
C ILE A 83 8.62 -8.07 -19.70
N ALA A 84 8.30 -6.98 -20.39
CA ALA A 84 8.62 -6.73 -21.79
C ALA A 84 8.91 -5.24 -21.99
N GLU A 85 9.29 -4.83 -23.20
CA GLU A 85 9.56 -3.41 -23.52
C GLU A 85 8.35 -2.50 -23.28
N ASN A 86 7.13 -3.04 -23.38
CA ASN A 86 5.89 -2.30 -23.21
C ASN A 86 5.02 -2.83 -22.06
N THR A 87 5.57 -3.66 -21.18
CA THR A 87 4.80 -4.28 -20.09
C THR A 87 5.58 -4.22 -18.78
N GLU A 88 5.00 -3.55 -17.79
CA GLU A 88 5.56 -3.39 -16.46
C GLU A 88 4.64 -4.00 -15.41
N LEU A 89 5.23 -4.59 -14.37
CA LEU A 89 4.51 -5.24 -13.28
C LEU A 89 4.96 -4.64 -11.95
N TYR A 90 4.03 -3.96 -11.29
CA TYR A 90 4.21 -3.35 -9.99
C TYR A 90 3.55 -4.21 -8.92
N ASN A 91 4.27 -4.53 -7.85
CA ASN A 91 3.71 -5.22 -6.70
C ASN A 91 4.24 -4.62 -5.41
N THR A 92 3.35 -4.51 -4.42
CA THR A 92 3.72 -4.22 -3.04
C THR A 92 2.91 -5.09 -2.11
N VAL A 93 3.58 -5.76 -1.18
CA VAL A 93 2.94 -6.43 -0.05
C VAL A 93 3.26 -5.64 1.20
N TYR A 94 2.24 -5.27 1.98
CA TYR A 94 2.39 -4.67 3.29
C TYR A 94 2.01 -5.66 4.38
N TYR A 95 2.82 -5.70 5.43
CA TYR A 95 2.49 -6.32 6.70
C TYR A 95 2.49 -5.26 7.79
N GLN A 96 1.31 -5.00 8.34
CA GLN A 96 1.06 -3.95 9.31
C GLN A 96 0.58 -4.56 10.61
N VAL A 97 1.22 -4.23 11.73
CA VAL A 97 0.90 -4.81 13.05
C VAL A 97 0.65 -3.69 14.03
N SER A 98 -0.45 -3.74 14.77
CA SER A 98 -0.71 -2.80 15.85
C SER A 98 0.33 -2.95 16.97
N SER A 99 0.81 -1.82 17.48
CA SER A 99 1.73 -1.81 18.62
C SER A 99 1.05 -2.12 19.95
N SER A 100 -0.28 -1.96 20.03
CA SER A 100 -1.06 -2.25 21.24
C SER A 100 -1.54 -3.69 21.31
N ASP A 101 -1.71 -4.35 20.16
CA ASP A 101 -2.12 -5.76 20.08
C ASP A 101 -1.49 -6.42 18.85
N ILE A 102 -0.64 -7.42 19.07
CA ILE A 102 0.03 -8.16 18.00
C ILE A 102 -0.94 -9.02 17.17
N ASN A 103 -2.11 -9.33 17.73
CA ASN A 103 -3.16 -10.05 17.01
C ASN A 103 -3.95 -9.12 16.05
N ASP A 104 -3.91 -7.80 16.24
CA ASP A 104 -4.43 -6.83 15.27
C ASP A 104 -3.34 -6.55 14.22
N TYR A 105 -3.33 -7.43 13.20
CA TYR A 105 -2.47 -7.28 12.04
C TYR A 105 -3.27 -7.29 10.72
N ARG A 106 -2.71 -6.60 9.74
CA ARG A 106 -3.25 -6.44 8.39
C ARG A 106 -2.20 -6.83 7.36
N LEU A 107 -2.60 -7.65 6.40
CA LEU A 107 -1.85 -7.94 5.19
C LEU A 107 -2.52 -7.22 4.02
N LEU A 108 -1.76 -6.41 3.30
CA LEU A 108 -2.22 -5.75 2.08
C LEU A 108 -1.37 -6.21 0.91
N TYR A 109 -1.99 -6.38 -0.25
CA TYR A 109 -1.32 -6.58 -1.51
C TYR A 109 -1.90 -5.59 -2.52
N ASP A 110 -1.01 -4.80 -3.12
CA ASP A 110 -1.32 -3.89 -4.22
C ASP A 110 -0.48 -4.32 -5.43
N GLY A 111 -1.14 -4.81 -6.47
CA GLY A 111 -0.51 -5.23 -7.71
C GLY A 111 -1.08 -4.50 -8.92
N SER A 112 -0.25 -4.07 -9.85
CA SER A 112 -0.71 -3.61 -11.16
C SER A 112 0.16 -4.20 -12.28
N ILE A 113 -0.47 -4.49 -13.40
CA ILE A 113 0.21 -4.77 -14.66
C ILE A 113 -0.21 -3.72 -15.69
N ASP A 114 0.79 -3.08 -16.26
CA ASP A 114 0.64 -1.90 -17.11
C ASP A 114 1.19 -2.24 -18.49
N PHE A 115 0.39 -1.99 -19.52
CA PHE A 115 0.69 -2.28 -20.92
C PHE A 115 0.69 -0.98 -21.72
N SER A 116 1.85 -0.51 -22.13
CA SER A 116 1.98 0.65 -23.00
C SER A 116 1.60 0.27 -24.44
N VAL A 117 0.64 1.01 -25.00
CA VAL A 117 0.21 0.89 -26.40
C VAL A 117 1.05 1.83 -27.27
N ASN A 118 1.30 3.04 -26.79
CA ASN A 118 2.20 4.04 -27.37
C ASN A 118 2.64 5.03 -26.28
N GLU A 119 3.35 6.09 -26.66
CA GLU A 119 3.89 7.10 -25.73
C GLU A 119 2.81 7.85 -24.92
N ASN A 120 1.56 7.87 -25.40
CA ASN A 120 0.46 8.63 -24.79
C ASN A 120 -0.65 7.75 -24.23
N LEU A 121 -0.61 6.43 -24.44
CA LEU A 121 -1.71 5.51 -24.14
C LEU A 121 -1.21 4.22 -23.50
N SER A 122 -1.74 3.91 -22.33
CA SER A 122 -1.49 2.66 -21.60
C SER A 122 -2.79 2.02 -21.11
N PHE A 123 -2.82 0.71 -21.01
CA PHE A 123 -3.88 -0.07 -20.35
C PHE A 123 -3.33 -0.68 -19.06
N PHE A 124 -4.11 -0.68 -17.99
CA PHE A 124 -3.68 -1.27 -16.72
C PHE A 124 -4.74 -2.21 -16.14
N ILE A 125 -4.27 -3.20 -15.42
CA ILE A 125 -5.07 -4.06 -14.55
C ILE A 125 -4.47 -3.95 -13.15
N GLU A 126 -5.28 -3.55 -12.17
CA GLU A 126 -4.90 -3.41 -10.78
C GLU A 126 -5.69 -4.40 -9.90
N LEU A 127 -4.99 -5.07 -8.99
CA LEU A 127 -5.54 -5.96 -7.98
C LEU A 127 -5.11 -5.48 -6.60
N ASN A 128 -6.07 -5.07 -5.78
CA ASN A 128 -5.87 -4.79 -4.37
C ASN A 128 -6.49 -5.90 -3.53
N TYR A 129 -5.74 -6.44 -2.59
CA TYR A 129 -6.21 -7.41 -1.61
C TYR A 129 -5.90 -6.92 -0.21
N ARG A 130 -6.88 -7.03 0.67
CA ARG A 130 -6.74 -6.73 2.09
C ARG A 130 -7.20 -7.92 2.90
N TYR A 131 -6.39 -8.30 3.87
CA TYR A 131 -6.75 -9.19 4.96
C TYR A 131 -6.50 -8.46 6.29
N ASP A 132 -7.51 -8.40 7.15
CA ASP A 132 -7.44 -7.86 8.50
C ASP A 132 -7.84 -8.96 9.48
N ASN A 133 -6.92 -9.31 10.39
CA ASN A 133 -7.17 -10.37 11.34
C ASN A 133 -8.15 -9.95 12.44
N ASP A 134 -8.19 -8.66 12.77
CA ASP A 134 -9.06 -8.07 13.78
C ASP A 134 -9.81 -6.85 13.19
N PRO A 135 -10.74 -7.11 12.24
CA PRO A 135 -11.46 -6.05 11.57
C PRO A 135 -12.33 -5.29 12.56
N HIS A 136 -12.45 -3.98 12.36
CA HIS A 136 -13.29 -3.14 13.21
C HIS A 136 -14.78 -3.49 13.04
N GLY A 137 -15.49 -3.74 14.14
CA GLY A 137 -16.90 -4.15 14.12
C GLY A 137 -17.13 -5.53 13.48
N ASN A 138 -18.24 -5.68 12.74
CA ASN A 138 -18.65 -6.97 12.13
C ASN A 138 -18.19 -7.13 10.67
N MET A 139 -17.14 -6.43 10.25
CA MET A 139 -16.67 -6.48 8.87
C MET A 139 -15.98 -7.80 8.54
N GLY A 140 -16.04 -8.20 7.26
CA GLY A 140 -15.31 -9.35 6.77
C GLY A 140 -13.80 -9.18 6.95
N LYS A 141 -13.11 -10.28 7.26
CA LYS A 141 -11.65 -10.29 7.41
C LYS A 141 -10.92 -10.02 6.09
N SER A 142 -11.53 -10.27 4.94
CA SER A 142 -10.89 -10.07 3.64
C SER A 142 -11.73 -9.26 2.67
N TYR A 143 -11.03 -8.52 1.81
CA TYR A 143 -11.58 -7.71 0.73
C TYR A 143 -10.66 -7.80 -0.48
N VAL A 144 -11.24 -7.92 -1.67
CA VAL A 144 -10.52 -7.94 -2.96
C VAL A 144 -11.16 -6.90 -3.86
N GLN A 145 -10.33 -6.12 -4.54
CA GLN A 145 -10.73 -5.18 -5.59
C GLN A 145 -9.93 -5.46 -6.85
N LEU A 146 -10.62 -5.55 -7.98
CA LEU A 146 -10.00 -5.65 -9.30
C LEU A 146 -10.46 -4.45 -10.13
N ASN A 147 -9.52 -3.58 -10.50
CA ASN A 147 -9.76 -2.43 -11.35
C ASN A 147 -9.07 -2.65 -12.70
N ASN A 148 -9.67 -2.14 -13.78
CA ASN A 148 -9.06 -2.16 -15.11
C ASN A 148 -9.31 -0.80 -15.73
N GLY A 149 -8.34 -0.25 -16.44
CA GLY A 149 -8.48 1.10 -16.96
C GLY A 149 -7.50 1.42 -18.08
N ILE A 150 -7.66 2.63 -18.60
CA ILE A 150 -6.83 3.21 -19.65
C ILE A 150 -6.26 4.51 -19.09
N GLU A 151 -4.96 4.71 -19.25
CA GLU A 151 -4.25 5.92 -18.86
C GLU A 151 -3.80 6.69 -20.11
N PHE A 152 -4.05 8.00 -20.11
CA PHE A 152 -3.58 8.93 -21.15
C PHE A 152 -2.61 9.93 -20.55
N THR A 153 -1.42 10.03 -21.15
CA THR A 153 -0.40 11.03 -20.78
C THR A 153 -0.36 12.13 -21.85
N PHE A 154 -0.56 13.39 -21.43
CA PHE A 154 -0.58 14.59 -22.27
C PHE A 154 0.70 15.42 -22.17
#